data_AF-A0A2B7ZKR7-F1
#
_entry.id   AF-A0A2B7ZKR7-F1
#
_cell.length_a   1.000
_cell.length_b   1.000
_cell.length_c   1.000
_cell.angle_alpha   90.00
_cell.angle_beta   90.00
_cell.angle_gamma   90.00
#
_symmetry.space_group_name_H-M   'P 1'
#
loop_
_entity.id
_entity.type
_entity.pdbx_description
1 polymer ?
#
loop_
_entity_poly.entity_id
_entity_poly.type
_entity_poly.pdbx_seq_one_letter_code
_entity_poly.pdbx_strand_id
1 'polypeptide(L)'
;MTTHSNPYSPFTDNTPVSSIRIVAHHHLSQVSEASFGHWSIYLCKPNNGGSMRINMRAICGEPKGMLDWTKHSYDMPTTRIMDWEWPVSRGSEVQDFAYSISFLGRDKYTFSANNGGCRYWIATVLSDFVNMGLIKRDVFQSMLGNMRYQYYENSPPTWLDVIPGTFDDGYVLPDFQ
;
A
#
# COMPACT_ATOMS: atom_id res chain seq x y z
N MET A 1 -29.63 -15.67 16.72
CA MET A 1 -29.62 -14.65 15.64
C MET A 1 -28.18 -14.51 15.17
N THR A 2 -27.82 -15.17 14.08
CA THR A 2 -26.52 -14.99 13.43
C THR A 2 -26.59 -13.76 12.54
N THR A 3 -25.95 -12.66 12.95
CA THR A 3 -25.82 -11.49 12.09
C THR A 3 -24.89 -11.84 10.94
N HIS A 4 -25.46 -12.13 9.77
CA HIS A 4 -24.71 -12.16 8.51
C HIS A 4 -24.29 -10.73 8.19
N SER A 5 -23.16 -10.28 8.72
CA SER A 5 -22.49 -9.08 8.23
C SER A 5 -22.08 -9.35 6.79
N ASN A 6 -22.62 -8.60 5.83
CA ASN A 6 -22.09 -8.62 4.47
C ASN A 6 -20.57 -8.40 4.52
N PRO A 7 -19.79 -9.20 3.77
CA PRO A 7 -18.35 -8.97 3.68
C PRO A 7 -18.11 -7.56 3.14
N TYR A 8 -17.21 -6.82 3.78
CA TYR A 8 -16.82 -5.49 3.33
C TYR A 8 -16.26 -5.57 1.91
N SER A 9 -16.70 -4.66 1.03
CA SER A 9 -16.20 -4.52 -0.33
C SER A 9 -15.73 -3.08 -0.55
N PRO A 10 -14.45 -2.85 -0.90
CA PRO A 10 -13.96 -1.51 -1.20
C PRO A 10 -14.53 -0.96 -2.51
N PHE A 11 -15.00 -1.82 -3.42
CA PHE A 11 -15.58 -1.43 -4.72
C PHE A 11 -16.95 -0.75 -4.63
N THR A 12 -17.56 -0.72 -3.45
CA THR A 12 -18.84 -0.03 -3.20
C THR A 12 -18.69 0.98 -2.06
N ASP A 13 -17.46 1.29 -1.65
CA ASP A 13 -17.18 2.22 -0.56
C ASP A 13 -16.96 3.63 -1.13
N ASN A 14 -18.03 4.43 -1.11
CA ASN A 14 -18.02 5.84 -1.52
C ASN A 14 -17.54 6.79 -0.41
N THR A 15 -16.87 6.28 0.63
CA THR A 15 -16.34 7.15 1.68
C THR A 15 -15.29 8.10 1.10
N PRO A 16 -15.42 9.42 1.30
CA PRO A 16 -14.44 10.39 0.82
C PRO A 16 -13.04 10.17 1.43
N VAL A 17 -12.02 10.41 0.62
CA VAL A 17 -10.61 10.36 1.00
C VAL A 17 -10.02 11.76 0.95
N SER A 18 -9.35 12.20 2.02
CA SER A 18 -8.68 13.51 2.06
C SER A 18 -7.20 13.41 1.72
N SER A 19 -6.56 12.29 2.07
CA SER A 19 -5.13 12.08 1.88
C SER A 19 -4.81 10.59 1.74
N ILE A 20 -3.69 10.29 1.08
CA ILE A 20 -3.03 8.99 1.20
C ILE A 20 -1.86 9.11 2.17
N ARG A 21 -1.69 8.11 3.02
CA ARG A 21 -0.53 7.98 3.90
C ARG A 21 0.18 6.68 3.62
N ILE A 22 1.45 6.75 3.27
CA ILE A 22 2.31 5.58 3.08
C ILE A 22 3.06 5.37 4.39
N VAL A 23 3.05 4.14 4.91
CA VAL A 23 3.64 3.83 6.22
C VAL A 23 4.67 2.71 6.08
N ALA A 24 5.85 2.93 6.64
CA ALA A 24 6.84 1.90 6.90
C ALA A 24 6.67 1.39 8.34
N HIS A 25 6.57 0.08 8.52
CA HIS A 25 6.25 -0.56 9.80
C HIS A 25 7.46 -1.29 10.41
N HIS A 26 7.57 -1.31 11.74
CA HIS A 26 8.59 -2.10 12.44
C HIS A 26 8.24 -3.58 12.48
N HIS A 27 6.97 -3.89 12.69
CA HIS A 27 6.43 -5.25 12.69
C HIS A 27 4.94 -5.18 12.39
N LEU A 28 4.49 -5.97 11.43
CA LEU A 28 3.08 -6.25 11.21
C LEU A 28 2.92 -7.74 11.36
N SER A 29 2.20 -8.17 12.40
CA SER A 29 2.00 -9.59 12.75
C SER A 29 1.42 -10.45 11.63
N GLN A 30 0.90 -9.83 10.58
CA GLN A 30 0.31 -10.45 9.40
C GLN A 30 1.33 -10.71 8.28
N VAL A 31 2.61 -10.37 8.48
CA VAL A 31 3.69 -10.49 7.49
C VAL A 31 4.84 -11.24 8.13
N SER A 32 5.54 -12.08 7.36
CA SER A 32 6.65 -12.86 7.91
C SER A 32 7.77 -11.95 8.44
N GLU A 33 8.38 -12.36 9.55
CA GLU A 33 9.52 -11.67 10.19
C GLU A 33 10.74 -11.52 9.27
N ALA A 34 10.78 -12.30 8.19
CA ALA A 34 11.83 -12.24 7.18
C ALA A 34 11.72 -11.02 6.24
N SER A 35 10.65 -10.23 6.31
CA SER A 35 10.52 -9.00 5.52
C SER A 35 11.38 -7.88 6.10
N PHE A 36 12.14 -7.20 5.25
CA PHE A 36 12.92 -5.99 5.59
C PHE A 36 11.98 -4.80 5.91
N GLY A 37 11.15 -4.91 6.95
CA GLY A 37 10.08 -3.95 7.24
C GLY A 37 8.94 -3.98 6.20
N HIS A 38 7.71 -4.06 6.71
CA HIS A 38 6.52 -4.05 5.86
C HIS A 38 6.07 -2.63 5.54
N TRP A 39 5.42 -2.45 4.40
CA TRP A 39 4.86 -1.17 3.97
C TRP A 39 3.39 -1.31 3.61
N SER A 40 2.60 -0.29 3.91
CA SER A 40 1.19 -0.24 3.50
C SER A 40 0.74 1.17 3.13
N ILE A 41 -0.40 1.25 2.46
CA ILE A 41 -1.05 2.51 2.08
C ILE A 41 -2.29 2.67 2.96
N TYR A 42 -2.53 3.86 3.47
CA TYR A 42 -3.74 4.24 4.18
C TYR A 42 -4.46 5.33 3.39
N LEU A 43 -5.73 5.12 3.09
CA LEU A 43 -6.62 6.17 2.63
C LEU A 43 -7.22 6.83 3.87
N CYS A 44 -6.80 8.05 4.15
CA CYS A 44 -7.22 8.82 5.32
C CYS A 44 -8.52 9.56 5.01
N LYS A 45 -9.47 9.50 5.96
CA LYS A 45 -10.76 10.16 5.82
C LYS A 45 -10.69 11.59 6.35
N PRO A 46 -11.53 12.50 5.84
CA PRO A 46 -11.65 13.84 6.38
C PRO A 46 -11.98 13.85 7.88
N ASN A 47 -11.56 14.91 8.57
CA ASN A 47 -11.94 15.20 9.96
C ASN A 47 -11.60 14.10 10.98
N ASN A 48 -10.47 13.41 10.79
CA ASN A 48 -10.04 12.29 11.64
C ASN A 48 -11.08 11.16 11.71
N GLY A 49 -11.74 10.88 10.59
CA GLY A 49 -12.77 9.85 10.47
C GLY A 49 -12.24 8.42 10.45
N GLY A 50 -10.94 8.23 10.66
CA GLY A 50 -10.23 6.97 10.54
C GLY A 50 -9.66 6.75 9.14
N SER A 51 -9.28 5.51 8.86
CA SER A 51 -8.57 5.17 7.63
C SER A 51 -8.99 3.83 7.03
N MET A 52 -8.71 3.66 5.75
CA MET A 52 -8.75 2.38 5.06
C MET A 52 -7.33 1.95 4.73
N ARG A 53 -6.86 0.84 5.29
CA ARG A 53 -5.54 0.29 4.97
C ARG A 53 -5.63 -0.62 3.76
N ILE A 54 -4.82 -0.34 2.76
CA ILE A 54 -4.55 -1.18 1.59
C ILE A 54 -3.22 -1.88 1.84
N ASN A 55 -3.24 -3.20 1.82
CA ASN A 55 -2.10 -4.00 2.19
C ASN A 55 -1.89 -5.14 1.19
N MET A 56 -0.70 -5.27 0.63
CA MET A 56 -0.31 -6.45 -0.14
C MET A 56 0.66 -7.27 0.70
N ARG A 57 0.27 -8.49 1.08
CA ARG A 57 1.10 -9.39 1.90
C ARG A 57 1.28 -10.74 1.22
N ALA A 58 2.29 -11.49 1.65
CA ALA A 58 2.51 -12.88 1.29
C ALA A 58 2.43 -13.76 2.54
N ILE A 59 2.03 -15.01 2.38
CA ILE A 59 2.15 -16.04 3.43
C ILE A 59 3.57 -16.61 3.36
N CYS A 60 4.15 -16.99 4.51
CA CYS A 60 5.48 -17.58 4.52
C CYS A 60 5.52 -18.86 3.66
N GLY A 61 6.45 -18.91 2.71
CA GLY A 61 6.56 -20.03 1.75
C GLY A 61 5.63 -19.94 0.54
N GLU A 62 4.71 -18.98 0.50
CA GLU A 62 3.80 -18.76 -0.64
C GLU A 62 4.02 -17.35 -1.22
N PRO A 63 4.66 -17.23 -2.40
CA PRO A 63 4.98 -15.92 -2.97
C PRO A 63 3.76 -15.20 -3.54
N LYS A 64 2.60 -15.86 -3.66
CA LYS A 64 1.40 -15.24 -4.19
C LYS A 64 0.89 -14.18 -3.20
N GLY A 65 0.74 -12.97 -3.71
CA GLY A 65 0.24 -11.84 -2.95
C GLY A 65 -1.23 -11.97 -2.60
N MET A 66 -1.57 -11.46 -1.43
CA MET A 66 -2.93 -11.28 -0.94
C MET A 66 -3.16 -9.80 -0.70
N LEU A 67 -4.08 -9.21 -1.47
CA LEU A 67 -4.54 -7.85 -1.27
C LEU A 67 -5.61 -7.82 -0.17
N ASP A 68 -5.31 -7.16 0.94
CA ASP A 68 -6.27 -6.89 2.00
C ASP A 68 -6.70 -5.42 2.00
N TRP A 69 -7.98 -5.22 2.28
CA TRP A 69 -8.56 -3.92 2.61
C TRP A 69 -9.09 -3.98 4.04
N THR A 70 -8.57 -3.13 4.93
CA THR A 70 -8.95 -3.14 6.35
C THR A 70 -9.39 -1.76 6.81
N LYS A 71 -10.61 -1.66 7.34
CA LYS A 71 -11.13 -0.43 7.94
C LYS A 71 -10.58 -0.25 9.35
N HIS A 72 -10.10 0.95 9.64
CA HIS A 72 -9.65 1.35 10.96
C HIS A 72 -10.39 2.61 11.43
N SER A 73 -10.69 2.67 12.72
CA SER A 73 -11.24 3.87 13.38
C SER A 73 -10.17 4.91 13.68
N TYR A 74 -8.90 4.54 13.61
CA TYR A 74 -7.77 5.43 13.78
C TYR A 74 -7.23 5.89 12.42
N ASP A 75 -6.60 7.06 12.42
CA ASP A 75 -5.87 7.52 11.23
C ASP A 75 -4.48 6.89 11.19
N MET A 76 -3.78 6.84 12.32
CA MET A 76 -2.36 6.47 12.40
C MET A 76 -2.12 5.12 13.11
N PRO A 77 -1.40 4.15 12.50
CA PRO A 77 -1.08 2.89 13.15
C PRO A 77 0.04 3.05 14.20
N THR A 78 -0.04 2.26 15.27
CA THR A 78 0.99 2.17 16.31
C THR A 78 2.25 1.44 15.85
N THR A 79 2.17 0.64 14.78
CA THR A 79 3.30 -0.13 14.23
C THR A 79 4.24 0.67 13.33
N ARG A 80 3.96 1.97 13.17
CA ARG A 80 4.71 2.88 12.33
C ARG A 80 6.13 3.11 12.84
N ILE A 81 7.10 3.10 11.92
CA ILE A 81 8.41 3.73 12.10
C ILE A 81 8.41 5.10 11.42
N MET A 82 7.98 5.14 10.15
CA MET A 82 7.89 6.36 9.35
C MET A 82 6.54 6.42 8.63
N ASP A 83 6.06 7.62 8.39
CA ASP A 83 4.93 7.88 7.52
C ASP A 83 5.15 9.10 6.63
N TRP A 84 4.48 9.09 5.50
CA TRP A 84 4.40 10.22 4.58
C TRP A 84 2.97 10.38 4.11
N GLU A 85 2.39 11.54 4.39
CA GLU A 85 1.02 11.86 4.03
C GLU A 85 0.96 12.90 2.92
N TRP A 86 0.08 12.65 1.95
CA TRP A 86 -0.07 13.46 0.76
C TRP A 86 -1.54 13.68 0.45
N PRO A 87 -1.94 14.89 0.00
CA PRO A 87 -3.31 15.13 -0.41
C PRO A 87 -3.67 14.31 -1.65
N VAL A 88 -4.91 13.85 -1.71
CA VAL A 88 -5.49 13.23 -2.92
C VAL A 88 -6.25 14.27 -3.74
N SER A 89 -6.63 13.91 -4.96
CA SER A 89 -7.52 14.71 -5.78
C SER A 89 -8.87 14.95 -5.11
N ARG A 90 -9.42 16.15 -5.31
CA ARG A 90 -10.69 16.53 -4.70
C ARG A 90 -11.81 15.63 -5.22
N GLY A 91 -12.59 15.06 -4.29
CA GLY A 91 -13.73 14.19 -4.61
C GLY A 91 -13.36 12.72 -4.77
N SER A 92 -12.10 12.33 -4.54
CA SER A 92 -11.71 10.91 -4.53
C SER A 92 -12.38 10.15 -3.38
N GLU A 93 -12.82 8.94 -3.68
CA GLU A 93 -13.46 8.00 -2.77
C GLU A 93 -12.66 6.70 -2.67
N VAL A 94 -12.90 5.88 -1.63
CA VAL A 94 -12.21 4.60 -1.43
C VAL A 94 -12.32 3.69 -2.67
N GLN A 95 -13.51 3.63 -3.28
CA GLN A 95 -13.76 2.82 -4.47
C GLN A 95 -12.88 3.20 -5.67
N ASP A 96 -12.48 4.46 -5.84
CA ASP A 96 -11.65 4.89 -6.96
C ASP A 96 -10.26 4.23 -6.91
N PHE A 97 -9.67 4.16 -5.72
CA PHE A 97 -8.40 3.48 -5.49
C PHE A 97 -8.53 1.96 -5.67
N ALA A 98 -9.66 1.38 -5.21
CA ALA A 98 -9.93 -0.04 -5.37
C ALA A 98 -10.08 -0.43 -6.84
N TYR A 99 -10.80 0.38 -7.62
CA TYR A 99 -10.94 0.22 -9.06
C TYR A 99 -9.59 0.33 -9.75
N SER A 100 -8.76 1.34 -9.42
CA SER A 100 -7.42 1.48 -10.02
C SER A 100 -6.56 0.22 -9.81
N ILE A 101 -6.55 -0.34 -8.59
CA ILE A 101 -5.74 -1.53 -8.28
C ILE A 101 -6.27 -2.76 -9.04
N SER A 102 -7.57 -3.02 -8.99
CA SER A 102 -8.16 -4.22 -9.58
C SER A 102 -8.23 -4.18 -11.11
N PHE A 103 -8.59 -3.02 -11.69
CA PHE A 103 -8.68 -2.83 -13.13
C PHE A 103 -7.33 -3.03 -13.83
N LEU A 104 -6.24 -2.61 -13.18
CA LEU A 104 -4.87 -2.77 -13.67
C LEU A 104 -4.22 -4.08 -13.20
N GLY A 105 -4.99 -5.01 -12.61
CA GLY A 105 -4.51 -6.33 -12.19
C GLY A 105 -3.46 -6.31 -11.08
N ARG A 106 -3.37 -5.23 -10.30
CA ARG A 106 -2.36 -5.09 -9.23
C ARG A 106 -2.67 -5.96 -8.02
N ASP A 107 -3.88 -6.50 -7.91
CA ASP A 107 -4.23 -7.56 -6.96
C ASP A 107 -3.57 -8.92 -7.29
N LYS A 108 -3.17 -9.12 -8.56
CA LYS A 108 -2.52 -10.34 -9.06
C LYS A 108 -1.00 -10.23 -9.03
N TYR A 109 -0.46 -9.95 -7.85
CA TYR A 109 0.96 -9.77 -7.63
C TYR A 109 1.61 -11.03 -7.04
N THR A 110 2.81 -11.35 -7.50
CA THR A 110 3.67 -12.39 -6.93
C THR A 110 4.95 -11.75 -6.43
N PHE A 111 5.26 -11.96 -5.15
CA PHE A 111 6.46 -11.44 -4.50
C PHE A 111 7.72 -12.11 -5.07
N SER A 112 8.81 -11.35 -5.12
CA SER A 112 10.14 -11.87 -5.39
C SER A 112 10.57 -12.88 -4.31
N ALA A 113 11.57 -13.69 -4.63
CA ALA A 113 12.26 -14.49 -3.61
C ALA A 113 12.69 -13.60 -2.42
N ASN A 114 12.59 -14.14 -1.20
CA ASN A 114 12.85 -13.46 0.08
C ASN A 114 11.83 -12.38 0.51
N ASN A 115 10.60 -12.38 -0.03
CA ASN A 115 9.49 -11.51 0.41
C ASN A 115 9.76 -9.99 0.34
N GLY A 116 10.77 -9.56 -0.44
CA GLY A 116 11.18 -8.15 -0.60
C GLY A 116 10.29 -7.27 -1.50
N GLY A 117 9.11 -7.75 -1.89
CA GLY A 117 8.32 -7.18 -2.99
C GLY A 117 7.27 -6.13 -2.62
N CYS A 118 7.01 -5.84 -1.34
CA CYS A 118 5.92 -4.91 -0.96
C CYS A 118 6.20 -3.47 -1.41
N ARG A 119 7.46 -3.02 -1.35
CA ARG A 119 7.89 -1.70 -1.82
C ARG A 119 7.65 -1.53 -3.32
N TYR A 120 8.03 -2.53 -4.12
CA TYR A 120 7.80 -2.50 -5.57
C TYR A 120 6.31 -2.47 -5.91
N TRP A 121 5.50 -3.26 -5.20
CA TRP A 121 4.05 -3.24 -5.36
C TRP A 121 3.46 -1.86 -5.05
N ILE A 122 3.85 -1.24 -3.93
CA ILE A 122 3.36 0.11 -3.57
C ILE A 122 3.84 1.14 -4.60
N ALA A 123 5.11 1.11 -5.00
CA ALA A 123 5.64 2.03 -6.02
C ALA A 123 4.82 1.93 -7.32
N THR A 124 4.49 0.70 -7.74
CA THR A 124 3.63 0.46 -8.90
C THR A 124 2.23 1.05 -8.71
N VAL A 125 1.59 0.77 -7.59
CA VAL A 125 0.25 1.28 -7.28
C VAL A 125 0.23 2.82 -7.19
N LEU A 126 1.28 3.45 -6.64
CA LEU A 126 1.39 4.91 -6.62
C LEU A 126 1.55 5.49 -8.03
N SER A 127 2.34 4.86 -8.90
CA SER A 127 2.43 5.25 -10.32
C SER A 127 1.07 5.14 -11.02
N ASP A 128 0.31 4.07 -10.77
CA ASP A 128 -1.03 3.90 -11.30
C ASP A 128 -2.01 4.97 -10.78
N PHE A 129 -1.95 5.30 -9.48
CA PHE A 129 -2.75 6.39 -8.90
C PHE A 129 -2.42 7.75 -9.52
N VAL A 130 -1.16 8.00 -9.88
CA VAL A 130 -0.77 9.20 -10.65
C VAL A 130 -1.41 9.19 -12.03
N ASN A 131 -1.33 8.06 -12.75
CA ASN A 131 -1.90 7.94 -14.09
C ASN A 131 -3.43 8.07 -14.12
N MET A 132 -4.09 7.64 -13.05
CA MET A 132 -5.54 7.80 -12.84
C MET A 132 -5.92 9.19 -12.29
N GLY A 133 -4.96 10.06 -12.03
CA GLY A 133 -5.20 11.41 -11.50
C GLY A 133 -5.69 11.44 -10.05
N LEU A 134 -5.49 10.37 -9.27
CA LEU A 134 -5.89 10.29 -7.86
C LEU A 134 -4.90 11.01 -6.94
N ILE A 135 -3.63 11.04 -7.32
CA ILE A 135 -2.55 11.75 -6.61
C ILE A 135 -1.64 12.49 -7.60
N LYS A 136 -0.83 13.42 -7.08
CA LYS A 136 0.15 14.15 -7.89
C LYS A 136 1.41 13.32 -8.15
N ARG A 137 2.11 13.62 -9.26
CA ARG A 137 3.32 12.91 -9.71
C ARG A 137 4.50 12.99 -8.73
N ASP A 138 4.63 14.11 -8.02
CA ASP A 138 5.67 14.33 -7.01
C ASP A 138 5.56 13.36 -5.83
N VAL A 139 4.34 12.88 -5.52
CA VAL A 139 4.11 11.84 -4.51
C VAL A 139 4.82 10.56 -4.89
N PHE A 140 4.65 10.06 -6.12
CA PHE A 140 5.33 8.87 -6.60
C PHE A 140 6.86 9.03 -6.57
N GLN A 141 7.38 10.14 -7.08
CA GLN A 141 8.83 10.38 -7.14
C GLN A 141 9.46 10.42 -5.74
N SER A 142 8.82 11.14 -4.81
CA SER A 142 9.28 11.24 -3.42
C SER A 142 9.24 9.88 -2.74
N MET A 143 8.14 9.15 -2.92
CA MET A 143 7.95 7.86 -2.27
C MET A 143 8.86 6.76 -2.82
N LEU A 144 9.12 6.74 -4.12
CA LEU A 144 10.09 5.81 -4.71
C LEU A 144 11.49 6.03 -4.13
N GLY A 145 11.89 7.29 -3.91
CA GLY A 145 13.13 7.62 -3.20
C GLY A 145 13.15 7.09 -1.75
N ASN A 146 12.07 7.31 -1.00
CA ASN A 146 11.95 6.85 0.38
C ASN A 146 11.95 5.32 0.51
N MET A 147 11.36 4.60 -0.46
CA MET A 147 11.32 3.14 -0.45
C MET A 147 12.69 2.49 -0.66
N ARG A 148 13.70 3.24 -1.12
CA ARG A 148 15.10 2.77 -1.25
C ARG A 148 15.85 2.75 0.08
N TYR A 149 15.13 2.86 1.19
CA TYR A 149 15.67 2.80 2.53
C TYR A 149 14.95 1.76 3.40
N GLN A 150 15.74 1.14 4.27
CA GLN A 150 15.27 0.45 5.45
C GLN A 150 15.23 1.45 6.61
N TYR A 151 14.08 1.55 7.27
CA TYR A 151 13.92 2.43 8.43
C TYR A 151 13.97 1.63 9.73
N TYR A 152 14.46 2.29 10.77
CA TYR A 152 14.61 1.76 12.13
C TYR A 152 14.14 2.83 13.13
N GLU A 153 13.62 2.43 14.28
CA GLU A 153 13.08 3.38 15.28
C GLU A 153 14.16 4.29 15.88
N ASN A 154 15.35 3.76 16.13
CA ASN A 154 16.42 4.45 16.87
C ASN A 154 17.77 4.37 16.15
N SER A 155 17.76 4.26 14.81
CA SER A 155 18.99 4.17 14.03
C SER A 155 18.82 4.83 12.66
N PRO A 156 19.90 5.38 12.07
CA PRO A 156 19.84 5.93 10.72
C PRO A 156 19.34 4.90 9.71
N PRO A 157 18.56 5.32 8.70
CA PRO A 157 18.12 4.41 7.66
C PRO A 157 19.31 3.92 6.83
N THR A 158 19.22 2.67 6.37
CA THR A 158 20.23 2.09 5.47
C THR A 158 19.65 1.94 4.08
N TRP A 159 20.48 2.03 3.05
CA TRP A 159 20.06 1.77 1.68
C TRP A 159 19.54 0.34 1.55
N LEU A 160 18.44 0.18 0.82
CA LEU A 160 17.85 -1.11 0.49
C LEU A 160 17.27 -1.04 -0.92
N ASP A 161 17.75 -1.90 -1.81
CA ASP A 161 17.20 -1.95 -3.16
C ASP A 161 15.73 -2.39 -3.15
N VAL A 162 14.92 -1.75 -3.99
CA VAL A 162 13.55 -2.17 -4.24
C VAL A 162 13.61 -3.35 -5.20
N ILE A 163 13.22 -4.53 -4.73
CA ILE A 163 13.28 -5.77 -5.53
C ILE A 163 11.93 -5.98 -6.23
N PRO A 164 11.88 -6.03 -7.57
CA PRO A 164 10.65 -6.30 -8.30
C PRO A 164 10.11 -7.71 -8.05
N GLY A 165 8.81 -7.79 -7.78
CA GLY A 165 8.03 -9.01 -8.02
C GLY A 165 7.43 -9.01 -9.42
N THR A 166 6.45 -9.87 -9.68
CA THR A 166 5.81 -10.02 -10.99
C THR A 166 4.30 -9.83 -10.90
N PHE A 167 3.71 -9.28 -11.96
CA PHE A 167 2.26 -9.22 -12.16
C PHE A 167 1.84 -10.21 -13.25
N ASP A 168 0.63 -10.77 -13.15
CA ASP A 168 0.11 -11.75 -14.12
C ASP A 168 0.04 -11.21 -15.56
N ASP A 169 -0.13 -9.90 -15.73
CA ASP A 169 -0.16 -9.22 -17.03
C ASP A 169 1.25 -8.93 -17.60
N GLY A 170 2.30 -9.29 -16.87
CA GLY A 170 3.69 -9.03 -17.24
C GLY A 170 4.12 -7.56 -17.08
N TYR A 171 3.32 -6.72 -16.40
CA TYR A 171 3.66 -5.33 -16.22
C TYR A 171 4.97 -5.15 -15.42
N VAL A 172 5.82 -4.25 -15.91
CA VAL A 172 7.03 -3.79 -15.22
C VAL A 172 6.98 -2.27 -15.10
N LEU A 173 7.11 -1.76 -13.88
CA LEU A 173 7.18 -0.32 -13.62
C LEU A 173 8.36 0.27 -14.43
N PRO A 174 8.17 1.32 -15.24
CA PRO A 174 9.21 1.81 -16.15
C PRO A 174 10.55 2.14 -15.49
N ASP A 175 10.56 2.58 -14.24
CA ASP A 175 11.77 2.85 -13.45
C ASP A 175 12.62 1.58 -13.12
N PHE A 176 12.12 0.39 -13.47
CA PHE A 176 12.72 -0.92 -13.22
C PHE A 176 12.87 -1.77 -14.48
N GLN A 177 12.72 -1.17 -15.67
CA GLN A 177 12.99 -1.82 -16.96
C GLN A 177 14.47 -1.85 -17.31
#